data_AF-A0A2G5N3P4-F1
#
_entry.id   AF-A0A2G5N3P4-F1
#
_cell.length_a   1.000
_cell.length_b   1.000
_cell.length_c   1.000
_cell.angle_alpha   90.00
_cell.angle_beta   90.00
_cell.angle_gamma   90.00
#
_symmetry.space_group_name_H-M   'P 1'
#
loop_
_entity.id
_entity.type
_entity.pdbx_description
1 polymer ?
#
loop_
_entity_poly.entity_id
_entity_poly.type
_entity_poly.pdbx_seq_one_letter_code
_entity_poly.pdbx_strand_id
1 'polypeptide(L)'
;MRYESAAAAAPVAVSPHTTQPEPEASSNIYSAEQCRKELDVLKVYNKASYNKYEAEYQAIASKTGKYMEIKDSISPDINDMVMPAYQFQIREFCFRVKSRLTQLVIRQARQ
;
A
#
# COMPACT_ATOMS: atom_id res chain seq x y z
N MET A 1 1.69 61.87 -40.59
CA MET A 1 2.59 61.46 -39.48
C MET A 1 2.59 59.94 -39.46
N ARG A 2 3.61 59.27 -40.00
CA ARG A 2 4.96 58.97 -39.46
C ARG A 2 4.94 57.77 -38.50
N TYR A 3 5.23 56.61 -39.10
CA TYR A 3 6.05 55.45 -38.71
C TYR A 3 6.03 54.80 -37.31
N GLU A 4 6.07 53.46 -37.38
CA GLU A 4 6.66 52.44 -36.46
C GLU A 4 5.89 52.14 -35.15
N SER A 5 5.85 50.91 -34.63
CA SER A 5 6.84 49.84 -34.75
C SER A 5 6.21 48.45 -34.53
N ALA A 6 6.79 47.46 -35.21
CA ALA A 6 6.51 46.05 -35.03
C ALA A 6 7.14 45.52 -33.73
N ALA A 7 6.41 44.67 -33.02
CA ALA A 7 6.99 43.74 -32.05
C ALA A 7 6.50 42.34 -32.40
N ALA A 8 7.40 41.57 -33.02
CA ALA A 8 7.25 40.15 -33.23
C ALA A 8 7.13 39.44 -31.87
N ALA A 9 6.00 38.78 -31.62
CA ALA A 9 5.92 37.71 -30.63
C ALA A 9 5.82 36.40 -31.42
N ALA A 10 6.95 35.70 -31.52
CA ALA A 10 7.01 34.34 -32.01
C ALA A 10 5.99 33.46 -31.26
N PRO A 11 5.41 32.43 -31.89
CA PRO A 11 4.56 31.49 -31.18
C PRO A 11 5.42 30.84 -30.09
N VAL A 12 5.06 31.09 -28.83
CA VAL A 12 5.61 30.35 -27.70
C VAL A 12 5.26 28.90 -27.99
N ALA A 13 6.28 28.11 -28.33
CA ALA A 13 6.16 26.67 -28.47
C ALA A 13 5.56 26.16 -27.17
N VAL A 14 4.30 25.72 -27.25
CA VAL A 14 3.68 24.91 -26.20
C VAL A 14 4.48 23.63 -26.19
N SER A 15 5.49 23.55 -25.33
CA SER A 15 6.06 22.25 -24.95
C SER A 15 4.90 21.38 -24.51
N PRO A 16 4.65 20.23 -25.15
CA PRO A 16 3.85 19.22 -24.49
C PRO A 16 4.71 18.82 -23.31
N HIS A 17 4.35 19.28 -22.11
CA HIS A 17 4.67 18.50 -20.93
C HIS A 17 3.91 17.20 -21.13
N THR A 18 4.58 16.27 -21.81
CA THR A 18 4.31 14.86 -21.80
C THR A 18 3.99 14.55 -20.35
N THR A 19 2.75 14.14 -20.09
CA THR A 19 2.38 13.48 -18.85
C THR A 19 3.28 12.26 -18.77
N GLN A 20 4.45 12.47 -18.20
CA GLN A 20 5.33 11.42 -17.78
C GLN A 20 4.48 10.59 -16.82
N PRO A 21 4.28 9.30 -17.07
CA PRO A 21 3.72 8.44 -16.05
C PRO A 21 4.56 8.68 -14.81
N GLU A 22 3.92 9.22 -13.76
CA GLU A 22 4.51 9.27 -12.44
C GLU A 22 5.08 7.87 -12.22
N PRO A 23 6.38 7.71 -11.94
CA PRO A 23 6.96 6.38 -11.83
C PRO A 23 6.13 5.69 -10.77
N GLU A 24 5.41 4.64 -11.19
CA GLU A 24 4.68 3.75 -10.29
C GLU A 24 5.61 3.53 -9.12
N ALA A 25 5.16 3.90 -7.93
CA ALA A 25 5.93 3.83 -6.71
C ALA A 25 6.45 2.40 -6.53
N SER A 26 7.60 2.14 -7.13
CA SER A 26 8.36 0.88 -7.12
C SER A 26 9.18 0.79 -5.84
N SER A 27 8.80 1.57 -4.83
CA SER A 27 9.31 1.56 -3.49
C SER A 27 8.15 1.23 -2.55
N ASN A 28 8.02 -0.06 -2.23
CA ASN A 28 7.30 -0.55 -1.05
C ASN A 28 5.76 -0.61 -1.16
N ILE A 29 5.21 -1.08 -2.28
CA ILE A 29 3.93 -1.81 -2.19
C ILE A 29 4.25 -3.14 -1.51
N TYR A 30 4.32 -3.12 -0.19
CA TYR A 30 4.31 -4.34 0.60
C TYR A 30 2.96 -5.00 0.39
N SER A 31 2.90 -5.88 -0.61
CA SER A 31 1.69 -6.61 -0.93
C SER A 31 1.30 -7.50 0.25
N ALA A 32 -0.01 -7.67 0.48
CA ALA A 32 -0.53 -8.63 1.44
C ALA A 32 -0.01 -10.07 1.17
N GLU A 33 0.42 -10.35 -0.07
CA GLU A 33 1.09 -11.62 -0.40
C GLU A 33 2.48 -11.72 0.25
N GLN A 34 3.29 -10.66 0.20
CA GLN A 34 4.60 -10.64 0.85
C GLN A 34 4.44 -10.78 2.37
N CYS A 35 3.43 -10.11 2.92
CA CYS A 35 3.01 -10.26 4.30
C CYS A 35 2.74 -11.69 4.73
N ARG A 36 2.00 -12.42 3.89
CA ARG A 36 1.71 -13.83 4.13
C ARG A 36 2.97 -14.68 4.15
N LYS A 37 3.87 -14.46 3.19
CA LYS A 37 5.17 -15.16 3.13
C LYS A 37 6.02 -14.88 4.38
N GLU A 38 6.10 -13.62 4.82
CA GLU A 38 6.85 -13.25 6.03
C GLU A 38 6.26 -13.85 7.30
N LEU A 39 4.92 -13.92 7.39
CA LEU A 39 4.26 -14.65 8.47
C LEU A 39 4.65 -16.13 8.48
N ASP A 40 4.69 -16.79 7.33
CA ASP A 40 5.09 -18.20 7.25
C ASP A 40 6.56 -18.40 7.66
N VAL A 41 7.45 -17.47 7.30
CA VAL A 41 8.85 -17.48 7.76
C VAL A 41 8.96 -17.30 9.27
N LEU A 42 8.07 -16.51 9.89
CA LEU A 42 8.04 -16.31 11.35
C LEU A 42 7.93 -17.63 12.12
N LYS A 43 7.28 -18.64 11.53
CA LYS A 43 7.15 -19.99 12.09
C LYS A 43 8.50 -20.64 12.39
N VAL A 44 9.51 -20.39 11.55
CA VAL A 44 10.87 -20.93 11.70
C VAL A 44 11.56 -20.35 12.93
N TYR A 45 11.39 -19.05 13.17
CA TYR A 45 12.04 -18.35 14.28
C TYR A 45 11.28 -18.47 15.61
N ASN A 46 9.95 -18.48 15.58
CA ASN A 46 9.14 -18.51 16.79
C ASN A 46 7.70 -19.00 16.54
N LYS A 47 7.46 -20.30 16.80
CA LYS A 47 6.15 -20.94 16.61
C LYS A 47 5.01 -20.29 17.42
N ALA A 48 5.29 -19.85 18.65
CA ALA A 48 4.27 -19.20 19.49
C ALA A 48 3.84 -17.84 18.92
N SER A 49 4.81 -17.05 18.44
CA SER A 49 4.54 -15.78 17.75
C SER A 49 3.75 -16.06 16.47
N TYR A 50 4.18 -17.02 15.66
CA TYR A 50 3.45 -17.43 14.45
C TYR A 50 1.99 -17.77 14.73
N ASN A 51 1.69 -18.65 15.69
CA ASN A 51 0.31 -19.03 16.00
C ASN A 51 -0.57 -17.82 16.36
N LYS A 52 -0.02 -16.86 17.11
CA LYS A 52 -0.72 -15.62 17.48
C LYS A 52 -1.03 -14.77 16.24
N TYR A 53 -0.02 -14.51 15.40
CA TYR A 53 -0.21 -13.69 14.20
C TYR A 53 -1.05 -14.39 13.14
N GLU A 54 -1.02 -15.73 13.06
CA GLU A 54 -1.87 -16.51 12.18
C GLU A 54 -3.35 -16.34 12.54
N ALA A 55 -3.70 -16.50 13.83
CA ALA A 55 -5.07 -16.30 14.28
C ALA A 55 -5.58 -14.88 13.98
N GLU A 56 -4.73 -13.87 14.18
CA GLU A 56 -5.06 -12.48 13.86
C GLU A 56 -5.22 -12.26 12.34
N TYR A 57 -4.35 -12.83 11.51
CA TYR A 57 -4.46 -12.79 10.05
C TYR A 57 -5.79 -13.37 9.57
N GLN A 58 -6.16 -14.56 10.07
CA GLN A 58 -7.43 -15.21 9.71
C GLN A 58 -8.64 -14.37 10.12
N ALA A 59 -8.58 -13.71 11.29
CA ALA A 59 -9.65 -12.82 11.74
C ALA A 59 -9.78 -11.58 10.83
N ILE A 60 -8.66 -10.99 10.38
CA ILE A 60 -8.66 -9.87 9.43
C ILE A 60 -9.22 -10.34 8.09
N ALA A 61 -8.74 -11.47 7.55
CA ALA A 61 -9.19 -12.03 6.29
C ALA A 61 -10.69 -12.33 6.30
N SER A 62 -11.22 -12.91 7.38
CA SER A 62 -12.65 -13.17 7.53
C SER A 62 -13.49 -11.90 7.53
N LYS A 63 -13.07 -10.85 8.27
CA LYS A 63 -13.78 -9.56 8.31
C LYS A 63 -13.75 -8.86 6.94
N THR A 64 -12.59 -8.83 6.30
CA THR A 64 -12.42 -8.25 4.96
C THR A 64 -13.24 -9.03 3.94
N GLY A 65 -13.26 -10.37 4.00
CA GLY A 65 -14.07 -11.21 3.11
C GLY A 65 -15.56 -10.85 3.16
N LYS A 66 -16.13 -10.75 4.37
CA LYS A 66 -17.53 -10.31 4.55
C LYS A 66 -17.80 -8.94 3.95
N TYR A 67 -16.87 -8.00 4.12
CA TYR A 67 -17.00 -6.67 3.51
C TYR A 67 -16.94 -6.73 1.99
N MET A 68 -16.00 -7.52 1.43
CA MET A 68 -15.86 -7.69 -0.03
C MET A 68 -17.10 -8.34 -0.66
N GLU A 69 -17.78 -9.24 0.05
CA GLU A 69 -19.04 -9.85 -0.39
C GLU A 69 -20.17 -8.81 -0.53
N ILE A 70 -20.19 -7.77 0.32
CA ILE A 70 -21.27 -6.78 0.34
C ILE A 70 -20.90 -5.45 -0.31
N LYS A 71 -19.62 -5.20 -0.66
CA LYS A 71 -19.12 -3.87 -1.04
C LYS A 71 -19.89 -3.24 -2.20
N ASP A 72 -20.37 -4.07 -3.13
CA ASP A 72 -21.10 -3.64 -4.33
C ASP A 72 -22.62 -3.56 -4.10
N SER A 73 -23.09 -3.96 -2.91
CA SER A 73 -24.51 -3.96 -2.49
C SER A 73 -24.83 -2.90 -1.43
N ILE A 74 -23.83 -2.14 -0.98
CA ILE A 74 -23.99 -1.01 -0.04
C ILE A 74 -23.91 0.32 -0.79
N SER A 75 -24.41 1.40 -0.18
CA SER A 75 -24.31 2.73 -0.79
C SER A 75 -22.84 3.18 -0.91
N PRO A 76 -22.50 3.98 -1.95
CA PRO A 76 -21.14 4.51 -2.12
C PRO A 76 -20.62 5.25 -0.88
N ASP A 77 -21.47 6.05 -0.23
CA ASP A 77 -21.09 6.80 0.98
C ASP A 77 -20.65 5.88 2.12
N ILE A 78 -21.35 4.76 2.34
CA ILE A 78 -20.93 3.77 3.35
C ILE A 78 -19.61 3.13 2.93
N ASN A 79 -19.50 2.75 1.65
CA ASN A 79 -18.30 2.14 1.11
C ASN A 79 -17.06 3.03 1.30
N ASP A 80 -17.16 4.32 0.98
CA ASP A 80 -16.07 5.29 1.09
C ASP A 80 -15.65 5.53 2.55
N MET A 81 -16.59 5.45 3.50
CA MET A 81 -16.28 5.56 4.92
C MET A 81 -15.56 4.33 5.48
N VAL A 82 -15.96 3.11 5.07
CA VAL A 82 -15.45 1.88 5.69
C VAL A 82 -14.27 1.26 4.96
N MET A 83 -14.13 1.45 3.65
CA MET A 83 -13.05 0.87 2.84
C MET A 83 -11.65 1.19 3.42
N PRO A 84 -11.35 2.44 3.84
CA PRO A 84 -10.05 2.77 4.39
C PRO A 84 -9.72 1.98 5.67
N ALA A 85 -10.72 1.67 6.50
CA ALA A 85 -10.52 0.91 7.72
C ALA A 85 -10.05 -0.53 7.43
N TYR A 86 -10.70 -1.22 6.48
CA TYR A 86 -10.29 -2.57 6.08
C TYR A 86 -8.90 -2.58 5.41
N GLN A 87 -8.62 -1.58 4.56
CA GLN A 87 -7.32 -1.44 3.91
C GLN A 87 -6.20 -1.16 4.92
N PHE A 88 -6.47 -0.31 5.93
CA PHE A 88 -5.49 0.00 6.96
C PHE A 88 -5.24 -1.18 7.88
N GLN A 89 -6.29 -1.92 8.27
CA GLN A 89 -6.19 -3.05 9.19
C GLN A 89 -5.19 -4.11 8.71
N ILE A 90 -5.22 -4.47 7.42
CA ILE A 90 -4.26 -5.42 6.86
C ILE A 90 -2.84 -4.82 6.79
N ARG A 91 -2.69 -3.55 6.41
CA ARG A 91 -1.38 -2.88 6.33
C ARG A 91 -0.71 -2.79 7.70
N GLU A 92 -1.47 -2.43 8.74
CA GLU A 92 -0.97 -2.34 10.11
C GLU A 92 -0.54 -3.72 10.63
N PHE A 93 -1.37 -4.75 10.41
CA PHE A 93 -1.00 -6.13 10.73
C PHE A 93 0.31 -6.54 10.07
N CYS A 94 0.42 -6.25 8.78
CA CYS A 94 1.58 -6.56 7.97
C CYS A 94 2.86 -5.87 8.45
N PHE A 95 2.76 -4.61 8.87
CA PHE A 95 3.88 -3.90 9.48
C PHE A 95 4.32 -4.55 10.81
N ARG A 96 3.36 -5.00 11.64
CA ARG A 96 3.67 -5.68 12.91
C ARG A 96 4.38 -7.03 12.70
N VAL A 97 3.95 -7.82 11.72
CA VAL A 97 4.63 -9.07 11.33
C VAL A 97 6.06 -8.80 10.87
N LYS A 98 6.23 -7.87 9.92
CA LYS A 98 7.55 -7.48 9.41
C LYS A 98 8.51 -7.01 10.50
N SER A 99 8.02 -6.16 11.40
CA SER A 99 8.79 -5.65 12.53
C SER A 99 9.23 -6.78 13.46
N ARG A 100 8.32 -7.70 13.78
CA ARG A 100 8.61 -8.85 14.63
C ARG A 100 9.64 -9.79 14.00
N LEU A 101 9.45 -10.13 12.72
CA LEU A 101 10.37 -10.98 11.99
C LEU A 101 11.76 -10.35 11.92
N THR A 102 11.85 -9.06 11.60
CA THR A 102 13.12 -8.32 11.55
C THR A 102 13.86 -8.37 12.89
N GLN A 103 13.15 -8.17 14.01
CA GLN A 103 13.75 -8.30 15.34
C GLN A 103 14.31 -9.70 15.61
N LEU A 104 13.61 -10.75 15.18
CA LEU A 104 14.07 -12.13 15.38
C LEU A 104 15.28 -12.46 14.51
N VAL A 105 15.28 -12.03 13.24
CA VAL A 105 16.40 -12.20 12.31
C VAL A 105 17.66 -11.49 12.84
N ILE A 106 17.53 -10.23 13.28
CA ILE A 106 18.66 -9.48 13.85
C ILE A 106 19.20 -10.14 15.12
N ARG A 107 18.33 -10.65 15.99
CA ARG A 107 18.77 -11.35 17.21
C ARG A 107 19.53 -12.63 16.87
N GLN A 108 19.07 -13.39 15.88
CA GLN A 108 19.76 -14.60 15.41
C GLN A 108 21.13 -14.27 14.82
N ALA A 109 21.25 -13.18 14.04
CA ALA A 109 22.52 -12.79 13.42
C ALA A 109 23.59 -12.29 14.41
N ARG A 110 23.22 -12.00 15.66
CA ARG A 110 24.13 -11.58 16.73
C ARG A 110 24.56 -12.72 17.65
N GLN A 111 23.98 -13.91 17.47
CA GLN A 111 24.34 -15.14 18.19
C GLN A 111 25.40 -15.91 17.40
#